data_AF-A0A3N4R868-F1
#
_entry.id   AF-A0A3N4R868-F1
#
_cell.length_a   1.000
_cell.length_b   1.000
_cell.length_c   1.000
_cell.angle_alpha   90.00
_cell.angle_beta   90.00
_cell.angle_gamma   90.00
#
_symmetry.space_group_name_H-M   'P 1'
#
loop_
_entity.id
_entity.type
_entity.pdbx_description
1 polymer ?
#
loop_
_entity_poly.entity_id
_entity_poly.type
_entity_poly.pdbx_seq_one_letter_code
_entity_poly.pdbx_strand_id
1 'polypeptide(L)'
;MINVTRAVLPVMRKQVRANHAQLGDPVKGAALIAEVAAAEKLPTHLYLGRDTLERLDVKYRQVQDDLAPWREKSAATAHDDAA
;
A
#
# COMPACT_ATOMS: atom_id res chain seq x y z
N MET A 1 7.21 -13.83 -12.72
CA MET A 1 5.78 -14.00 -12.36
C MET A 1 5.69 -14.33 -10.88
N ILE A 2 5.20 -13.39 -10.06
CA ILE A 2 4.99 -13.61 -8.62
C ILE A 2 3.70 -14.43 -8.45
N ASN A 3 3.80 -15.54 -7.73
CA ASN A 3 2.73 -16.52 -7.57
C ASN A 3 1.67 -15.98 -6.58
N VAL A 4 0.59 -15.40 -7.11
CA VAL A 4 -0.49 -14.70 -6.38
C VAL A 4 -1.19 -15.59 -5.34
N THR A 5 -1.08 -16.92 -5.45
CA THR A 5 -1.89 -17.88 -4.71
C THR A 5 -1.58 -17.98 -3.20
N ARG A 6 -0.42 -17.51 -2.70
CA ARG A 6 -0.02 -17.69 -1.29
C ARG A 6 -0.32 -16.49 -0.37
N ALA A 7 -0.46 -15.28 -0.91
CA ALA A 7 -0.60 -14.06 -0.09
C ALA A 7 -2.07 -13.63 0.13
N VAL A 8 -3.00 -14.08 -0.72
CA VAL A 8 -4.39 -13.57 -0.72
C VAL A 8 -5.31 -14.36 0.23
N LEU A 9 -4.99 -15.63 0.49
CA LEU A 9 -5.85 -16.54 1.25
C LEU A 9 -6.05 -16.19 2.75
N PRO A 10 -5.09 -15.59 3.48
CA PRO A 10 -5.32 -15.14 4.85
C PRO A 10 -6.10 -13.82 4.91
N VAL A 11 -5.95 -12.95 3.90
CA VAL A 11 -6.55 -11.61 3.86
C VAL A 11 -8.06 -11.69 3.74
N MET A 12 -8.57 -12.55 2.86
CA MET A 12 -10.02 -12.70 2.64
C MET A 12 -10.77 -13.28 3.85
N ARG A 13 -10.12 -14.13 4.67
CA ARG A 13 -10.78 -14.76 5.84
C ARG A 13 -11.17 -13.76 6.93
N LYS A 14 -10.50 -12.60 7.03
CA LYS A 14 -10.81 -11.56 8.01
C LYS A 14 -11.93 -10.61 7.58
N GLN A 15 -12.24 -10.54 6.28
CA GLN A 15 -13.21 -9.58 5.70
C GLN A 15 -14.65 -10.09 5.66
N VAL A 16 -14.88 -11.41 5.65
CA VAL A 16 -16.23 -12.00 5.57
C VAL A 16 -17.08 -11.74 6.83
N ARG A 17 -16.47 -11.37 7.97
CA ARG A 17 -17.20 -11.01 9.21
C ARG A 17 -17.47 -9.51 9.39
N ALA A 18 -17.07 -8.66 8.44
CA ALA A 18 -17.06 -7.21 8.59
C ALA A 18 -18.28 -6.50 7.97
N ASN A 19 -19.36 -7.21 7.62
CA ASN A 19 -20.63 -6.57 7.31
C ASN A 19 -21.11 -5.84 8.58
N HIS A 20 -21.08 -4.50 8.56
CA HIS A 20 -21.30 -3.55 9.68
C HIS A 20 -20.15 -3.34 10.67
N ALA A 21 -18.95 -3.88 10.44
CA ALA A 21 -17.81 -3.75 11.35
C ALA A 21 -16.52 -3.40 10.59
N GLN A 22 -16.47 -2.20 10.01
CA GLN A 22 -15.19 -1.66 9.57
C GLN A 22 -14.23 -1.65 10.76
N LEU A 23 -12.99 -2.12 10.57
CA LEU A 23 -11.99 -2.16 11.66
C LEU A 23 -11.65 -0.76 12.19
N GLY A 24 -11.92 0.27 11.38
CA GLY A 24 -11.73 1.68 11.70
C GLY A 24 -13.04 2.41 12.04
N ASP A 25 -12.89 3.58 12.63
CA ASP A 25 -13.99 4.48 12.98
C ASP A 25 -14.44 5.28 11.74
N PRO A 26 -15.67 5.09 11.23
CA PRO A 26 -16.14 5.74 10.02
C PRO A 26 -16.27 7.26 10.16
N VAL A 27 -16.50 7.78 11.37
CA VAL A 27 -16.58 9.22 11.63
C VAL A 27 -15.21 9.86 11.45
N LYS A 28 -14.17 9.22 12.00
CA LYS A 28 -12.77 9.68 11.82
C LYS A 28 -12.30 9.56 10.38
N GLY A 29 -12.71 8.50 9.68
CA GLY A 29 -12.43 8.34 8.26
C GLY A 29 -13.03 9.47 7.41
N ALA A 30 -14.31 9.79 7.63
CA ALA A 30 -14.99 10.87 6.93
C ALA A 30 -14.36 12.26 7.23
N ALA A 31 -13.99 12.51 8.49
CA ALA A 31 -13.31 13.76 8.86
C ALA A 31 -11.97 13.93 8.12
N LEU A 32 -11.17 12.87 8.05
CA LEU A 32 -9.89 12.91 7.32
C LEU A 32 -10.08 13.09 5.81
N ILE A 33 -11.12 12.49 5.23
CA ILE A 33 -11.46 12.71 3.80
C ILE A 33 -11.79 14.19 3.56
N ALA A 34 -12.60 14.81 4.43
CA ALA A 34 -12.97 16.21 4.30
C ALA A 34 -11.74 17.14 4.44
N GLU A 35 -10.84 16.83 5.38
CA GLU A 35 -9.57 17.54 5.54
C GLU A 35 -8.71 17.46 4.26
N VAL A 36 -8.53 16.26 3.73
CA VAL A 36 -7.72 16.03 2.53
C VAL A 36 -8.33 16.70 1.29
N ALA A 37 -9.65 16.70 1.17
CA ALA A 37 -10.35 17.36 0.07
C ALA A 37 -10.20 18.90 0.11
N ALA A 38 -9.95 19.47 1.29
CA ALA A 38 -9.70 20.91 1.47
C ALA A 38 -8.21 21.29 1.37
N ALA A 39 -7.30 20.32 1.26
CA ALA A 39 -5.87 20.58 1.18
C ALA A 39 -5.47 21.12 -0.20
N GLU A 40 -4.49 22.02 -0.23
CA GLU A 40 -3.95 22.59 -1.47
C GLU A 40 -3.36 21.52 -2.40
N LYS A 41 -2.83 20.44 -1.83
CA LYS A 41 -2.27 19.32 -2.56
C LYS A 41 -2.91 18.00 -2.12
N LEU A 42 -3.74 17.44 -3.00
CA LEU A 42 -4.37 16.15 -2.75
C LEU A 42 -3.38 14.99 -2.94
N PRO A 43 -3.36 14.01 -2.03
CA PRO A 43 -2.59 12.80 -2.19
C PRO A 43 -3.22 11.90 -3.26
N THR A 44 -2.40 11.20 -4.04
CA THR A 44 -2.88 10.20 -5.02
C THR A 44 -3.58 9.02 -4.34
N HIS A 45 -3.16 8.70 -3.12
CA HIS A 45 -3.74 7.62 -2.31
C HIS A 45 -3.87 8.06 -0.86
N LEU A 46 -5.07 7.89 -0.31
CA LEU A 46 -5.37 8.10 1.11
C LEU A 46 -5.66 6.75 1.76
N TYR A 47 -4.84 6.37 2.74
CA TYR A 47 -4.98 5.12 3.49
C TYR A 47 -5.65 5.40 4.84
N LEU A 48 -6.73 4.68 5.13
CA LEU A 48 -7.55 4.89 6.31
C LEU A 48 -7.46 3.68 7.24
N GLY A 49 -7.05 3.93 8.48
CA GLY A 49 -6.94 2.89 9.51
C GLY A 49 -5.59 2.19 9.54
N ARG A 50 -5.23 1.68 10.72
CA ARG A 50 -3.91 1.08 11.01
C ARG A 50 -3.63 -0.17 10.17
N ASP A 51 -4.65 -0.99 9.93
CA ASP A 51 -4.51 -2.24 9.17
C ASP A 51 -4.09 -1.99 7.72
N THR A 52 -4.51 -0.87 7.13
CA THR A 52 -4.07 -0.48 5.78
C THR A 52 -2.59 -0.12 5.76
N LEU A 53 -2.11 0.60 6.79
CA LEU A 53 -0.69 0.97 6.93
C LEU A 53 0.19 -0.28 7.15
N GLU A 54 -0.22 -1.19 8.03
CA GLU A 54 0.51 -2.45 8.28
C GLU A 54 0.63 -3.28 7.00
N ARG A 55 -0.42 -3.32 6.18
CA ARG A 55 -0.39 -4.01 4.88
C ARG A 55 0.51 -3.31 3.86
N LEU A 56 0.54 -1.98 3.87
CA LEU A 56 1.45 -1.21 3.02
C LEU A 56 2.90 -1.49 3.38
N ASP A 57 3.23 -1.50 4.68
CA ASP A 57 4.58 -1.78 5.15
C ASP A 57 5.05 -3.17 4.71
N VAL A 58 4.19 -4.18 4.78
CA VAL A 58 4.50 -5.52 4.30
C VAL A 58 4.78 -5.49 2.79
N LYS A 59 3.96 -4.80 2.01
CA LYS A 59 4.16 -4.69 0.56
C LYS A 59 5.45 -3.95 0.22
N TYR A 60 5.75 -2.85 0.92
CA TYR A 60 6.98 -2.10 0.70
C TYR A 60 8.21 -2.91 1.03
N ARG A 61 8.21 -3.67 2.14
CA ARG A 61 9.30 -4.57 2.47
C ARG A 61 9.52 -5.62 1.39
N GLN A 62 8.45 -6.25 0.91
CA GLN A 62 8.54 -7.22 -0.18
C GLN A 62 9.19 -6.61 -1.44
N VAL A 63 8.74 -5.41 -1.84
CA VAL A 63 9.32 -4.73 -2.99
C VAL A 63 10.80 -4.37 -2.76
N GLN A 64 11.15 -3.93 -1.55
CA GLN A 64 12.53 -3.62 -1.19
C GLN A 64 13.42 -4.85 -1.21
N ASP A 65 12.96 -5.95 -0.61
CA ASP A 65 13.67 -7.23 -0.54
C ASP A 65 13.88 -7.80 -1.94
N ASP A 66 12.86 -7.73 -2.81
CA ASP A 66 12.94 -8.15 -4.20
C ASP A 66 13.91 -7.28 -5.01
N LEU A 67 13.94 -5.97 -4.74
CA LEU A 67 14.81 -5.02 -5.47
C LEU A 67 16.27 -5.09 -5.02
N ALA A 68 16.53 -5.32 -3.73
CA ALA A 68 17.86 -5.27 -3.12
C ALA A 68 18.95 -6.04 -3.90
N PRO A 69 18.76 -7.33 -4.29
CA PRO A 69 19.80 -8.08 -5.00
C PRO A 69 20.04 -7.61 -6.45
N TRP A 70 19.11 -6.84 -7.04
CA TRP A 70 19.17 -6.42 -8.44
C TRP A 70 19.43 -4.93 -8.63
N ARG A 71 19.52 -4.16 -7.55
CA ARG A 71 19.51 -2.69 -7.59
C ARG A 71 20.61 -2.10 -8.47
N GLU A 72 21.87 -2.47 -8.21
CA GLU A 72 23.03 -2.00 -8.98
C GLU A 72 22.96 -2.45 -10.45
N LYS A 73 22.61 -3.72 -10.70
CA LYS A 73 22.50 -4.26 -12.07
C LYS A 73 21.38 -3.59 -12.86
N SER A 74 20.26 -3.29 -12.21
CA SER A 74 19.13 -2.60 -12.84
C SER A 74 19.46 -1.13 -13.08
N ALA A 75 20.22 -0.48 -12.20
CA ALA A 75 20.69 0.88 -12.42
C ALA A 75 21.66 0.96 -13.60
N ALA A 76 22.54 -0.03 -13.75
CA ALA A 76 23.50 -0.12 -14.85
C ALA A 76 22.87 -0.32 -16.24
N THR A 77 21.56 -0.55 -16.35
CA THR A 77 20.86 -0.59 -17.65
C THR A 77 20.34 0.78 -18.10
N ALA A 78 20.68 1.87 -17.40
CA ALA A 78 20.36 3.22 -17.83
C ALA A 78 21.04 3.55 -19.17
N HIS A 79 20.38 4.36 -20.01
CA HIS A 79 20.95 4.83 -21.27
C HIS A 79 21.94 5.97 -20.99
N ASP A 80 23.10 5.96 -21.65
CA ASP A 80 24.19 6.92 -21.41
C ASP A 80 23.83 8.39 -21.72
N ASP A 81 22.75 8.64 -22.49
CA ASP A 81 22.27 9.97 -22.84
C ASP A 81 21.46 10.68 -21.72
N ALA A 82 21.41 10.11 -20.52
CA ALA A 82 20.69 10.65 -19.36
C ALA A 82 21.58 11.40 -18.33
N ALA A 83 22.77 11.86 -18.74
CA ALA A 83 23.70 12.65 -17.92
C ALA A 83 23.73 14.13 -18.31
#